data_AF-A0A212IX22-F1
#
_entry.id   AF-A0A212IX22-F1
#
_cell.length_a   1.000
_cell.length_b   1.000
_cell.length_c   1.000
_cell.angle_alpha   90.00
_cell.angle_beta   90.00
_cell.angle_gamma   90.00
#
_symmetry.space_group_name_H-M   'P 1'
#
loop_
_entity.id
_entity.type
_entity.pdbx_description
1 polymer ?
#
loop_
_entity_poly.entity_id
_entity_poly.type
_entity_poly.pdbx_seq_one_letter_code
_entity_poly.pdbx_strand_id
1 'polypeptide(L)'
;MEENKKIIEVNGIKMEIDLREAKVINNYKVGDSVKLLKKDYSTYRSHLAIIVGFDEFDKHPTIIVAYLDIEYSGASIKFEYINSETKDSEICPVNEWDIPFSKQDILDRINTEIEKKKEETRSLESKRKCFIEMFGKYFENK
;
A
#
# COMPACT_ATOMS: atom_id res chain seq x y z
N MET A 1 31.13 -13.55 34.80
CA MET A 1 30.74 -13.84 33.40
C MET A 1 30.20 -12.54 32.87
N GLU A 2 31.04 -11.83 32.10
CA GLU A 2 30.89 -10.41 31.81
C GLU A 2 29.85 -10.14 30.72
N GLU A 3 29.03 -9.13 31.00
CA GLU A 3 28.02 -8.53 30.13
C GLU A 3 28.69 -7.90 28.90
N ASN A 4 28.62 -8.57 27.73
CA ASN A 4 28.97 -7.97 26.45
C ASN A 4 27.74 -7.33 25.79
N LYS A 5 27.05 -6.44 26.51
CA LYS A 5 26.01 -5.58 25.93
C LYS A 5 26.33 -4.13 26.26
N LYS A 6 26.67 -3.36 25.22
CA LYS A 6 26.84 -1.92 25.33
C LYS A 6 25.90 -1.25 24.34
N ILE A 7 24.84 -0.64 24.86
CA ILE A 7 23.96 0.23 24.09
C ILE A 7 24.65 1.59 24.00
N ILE A 8 24.93 2.06 22.79
CA ILE A 8 25.39 3.42 22.56
C ILE A 8 24.35 4.10 21.69
N GLU A 9 23.86 5.25 22.16
CA GLU A 9 22.91 6.11 21.47
C GLU A 9 23.68 7.35 21.01
N VAL A 10 23.68 7.64 19.71
CA VAL A 10 24.26 8.86 19.14
C VAL A 10 23.26 9.41 18.13
N ASN A 11 22.67 10.57 18.43
CA ASN A 11 21.63 11.25 17.63
C ASN A 11 20.33 10.43 17.42
N GLY A 12 19.85 9.74 18.45
CA GLY A 12 18.49 9.18 18.49
C GLY A 12 18.30 7.80 17.85
N ILE A 13 19.38 7.10 17.49
CA ILE A 13 19.33 5.74 16.92
C ILE A 13 19.99 4.75 17.89
N LYS A 14 19.31 3.63 18.19
CA LYS A 14 19.82 2.52 19.01
C LYS A 14 20.24 1.34 18.14
N MET A 15 21.40 0.76 18.44
CA MET A 15 21.99 -0.40 17.72
C MET A 15 22.32 -1.54 18.70
N GLU A 16 22.00 -2.79 18.35
CA GLU A 16 22.45 -4.03 19.04
C GLU A 16 23.30 -4.87 18.07
N ILE A 17 24.45 -5.37 18.53
CA ILE A 17 25.43 -6.11 17.70
C ILE A 17 25.46 -7.60 18.14
N ASP A 18 25.30 -8.52 17.20
CA ASP A 18 25.65 -9.94 17.32
C ASP A 18 26.76 -10.28 16.31
N LEU A 19 27.87 -10.84 16.79
CA LEU A 19 29.18 -10.93 16.09
C LEU A 19 29.40 -12.22 15.28
N ARG A 20 28.36 -12.90 14.76
CA ARG A 20 28.54 -14.16 14.00
C ARG A 20 27.88 -14.24 12.62
N GLU A 21 26.89 -13.42 12.32
CA GLU A 21 26.24 -13.38 11.01
C GLU A 21 26.25 -11.95 10.50
N ALA A 22 26.78 -11.73 9.28
CA ALA A 22 26.71 -10.43 8.62
C ALA A 22 25.26 -10.15 8.23
N LYS A 23 24.46 -9.63 9.17
CA LYS A 23 23.13 -9.11 8.86
C LYS A 23 23.31 -7.78 8.15
N VAL A 24 22.95 -7.73 6.87
CA VAL A 24 22.79 -6.46 6.17
C VAL A 24 21.60 -5.76 6.82
N ILE A 25 21.88 -4.67 7.54
CA ILE A 25 20.86 -3.77 8.05
C ILE A 25 20.46 -2.89 6.87
N ASN A 26 19.30 -3.17 6.27
CA ASN A 26 18.75 -2.29 5.25
C ASN A 26 18.18 -1.05 5.94
N ASN A 27 18.79 0.09 5.68
CA ASN A 27 18.24 1.38 6.08
C ASN A 27 17.23 1.83 5.04
N TYR A 28 16.00 2.11 5.47
CA TYR A 28 14.94 2.63 4.62
C TYR A 28 14.62 4.07 4.98
N LYS A 29 14.21 4.86 4.00
CA LYS A 29 13.64 6.19 4.15
C LYS A 29 12.35 6.32 3.32
N VAL A 30 11.58 7.36 3.61
CA VAL A 30 10.42 7.73 2.80
C VAL A 30 10.88 8.02 1.37
N GLY A 31 10.18 7.45 0.40
CA GLY A 31 10.49 7.51 -1.02
C GLY A 31 11.31 6.33 -1.53
N ASP A 32 11.79 5.43 -0.67
CA ASP A 32 12.49 4.23 -1.14
C ASP A 32 11.51 3.27 -1.81
N SER A 33 11.89 2.85 -3.03
CA SER A 33 11.20 1.79 -3.77
C SER A 33 11.52 0.44 -3.14
N VAL A 34 10.47 -0.30 -2.81
CA VAL A 34 10.55 -1.64 -2.23
C VAL A 34 9.62 -2.58 -2.97
N LYS A 35 9.83 -3.88 -2.79
CA LYS A 35 8.87 -4.91 -3.17
C LYS A 35 8.14 -5.36 -1.91
N LEU A 36 6.82 -5.39 -1.98
CA LEU A 36 5.95 -5.90 -0.92
C LEU A 36 5.50 -7.31 -1.28
N LEU A 37 5.86 -8.30 -0.47
CA LEU A 37 5.23 -9.61 -0.53
C LEU A 37 4.02 -9.59 0.41
N LYS A 38 2.83 -9.93 -0.09
CA LYS A 38 1.60 -9.96 0.69
C LYS A 38 0.82 -11.23 0.39
N LYS A 39 0.24 -11.83 1.44
CA LYS A 39 -0.66 -12.97 1.28
C LYS A 39 -1.98 -12.55 0.66
N ASP A 40 -2.39 -13.26 -0.38
CA ASP A 40 -3.67 -13.14 -1.07
C ASP A 40 -4.43 -14.47 -1.00
N TYR A 41 -5.49 -14.51 -0.19
CA TYR A 41 -6.29 -15.69 0.18
C TYR A 41 -5.46 -16.91 0.64
N SER A 42 -4.88 -17.65 -0.31
CA SER A 42 -4.13 -18.89 -0.10
C SER A 42 -2.72 -18.85 -0.69
N THR A 43 -2.33 -17.78 -1.37
CA THR A 43 -1.01 -17.63 -2.01
C THR A 43 -0.33 -16.34 -1.57
N TYR A 44 0.94 -16.15 -1.92
CA TYR A 44 1.62 -14.87 -1.74
C TYR A 44 1.84 -14.20 -3.09
N ARG A 45 1.64 -12.89 -3.14
CA ARG A 45 1.86 -12.06 -4.32
C ARG A 45 2.83 -10.94 -4.02
N SER A 46 3.67 -10.64 -5.00
CA SER A 46 4.64 -9.56 -4.94
C SER A 46 4.11 -8.32 -5.65
N HIS A 47 4.23 -7.17 -4.99
CA HIS A 47 3.78 -5.88 -5.47
C HIS A 47 4.94 -4.89 -5.49
N LEU A 48 4.99 -4.06 -6.53
CA LEU A 48 5.83 -2.86 -6.51
C LEU A 48 5.26 -1.87 -5.50
N ALA A 49 6.13 -1.32 -4.67
CA ALA A 49 5.73 -0.46 -3.59
C ALA A 49 6.75 0.64 -3.30
N ILE A 50 6.31 1.64 -2.54
CA ILE A 50 7.12 2.73 -2.07
C ILE A 50 6.82 2.98 -0.59
N ILE A 51 7.85 3.23 0.19
CA ILE A 51 7.68 3.63 1.58
C ILE A 51 7.19 5.07 1.60
N VAL A 52 6.02 5.31 2.18
CA VAL A 52 5.38 6.64 2.22
C VAL A 52 5.43 7.29 3.59
N GLY A 53 5.74 6.53 4.64
CA GLY A 53 5.81 7.06 5.99
C GLY A 53 6.29 6.05 7.02
N PHE A 54 6.61 6.59 8.18
CA PHE A 54 6.89 5.85 9.40
C PHE A 54 6.08 6.48 10.52
N ASP A 55 5.21 5.70 11.15
CA ASP A 55 4.50 6.12 12.34
C ASP A 55 5.26 5.63 13.57
N GLU A 56 5.70 6.57 14.39
CA GLU A 56 6.48 6.32 15.61
C GLU A 56 5.56 6.02 16.80
N PHE A 57 4.66 5.03 16.67
CA PHE A 57 3.84 4.60 17.81
C PHE A 57 4.71 3.87 18.84
N ASP A 58 4.59 4.23 20.12
CA ASP A 58 5.42 3.67 21.21
C ASP A 58 5.46 2.14 21.27
N LYS A 59 4.33 1.48 20.99
CA LYS A 59 4.20 0.01 21.08
C LYS A 59 4.35 -0.69 19.74
N HIS A 60 3.94 -0.02 18.66
CA HIS A 60 3.88 -0.61 17.33
C HIS A 60 4.39 0.38 16.28
N PRO A 61 5.68 0.73 16.28
CA PRO A 61 6.26 1.50 15.19
C PRO A 61 5.88 0.85 13.87
N THR A 62 5.33 1.64 12.95
CA THR A 62 4.67 1.13 11.74
C THR A 62 5.28 1.77 10.51
N ILE A 63 5.70 0.94 9.56
CA ILE A 63 6.11 1.37 8.22
C ILE A 63 4.85 1.42 7.36
N ILE A 64 4.60 2.58 6.73
CA ILE A 64 3.49 2.74 5.78
C ILE A 64 4.04 2.54 4.37
N VAL A 65 3.48 1.57 3.67
CA VAL A 65 3.90 1.17 2.33
C VAL A 65 2.73 1.37 1.37
N ALA A 66 2.89 2.23 0.36
CA ALA A 66 1.94 2.32 -0.74
C ALA A 66 2.36 1.35 -1.84
N TYR A 67 1.47 0.45 -2.25
CA TYR A 67 1.75 -0.57 -3.25
C TYR A 67 0.76 -0.52 -4.41
N LEU A 68 1.27 -0.88 -5.60
CA LEU A 68 0.46 -1.02 -6.80
C LEU A 68 -0.25 -2.37 -6.77
N ASP A 69 -1.57 -2.33 -6.69
CA ASP A 69 -2.41 -3.50 -6.87
C ASP A 69 -2.99 -3.49 -8.28
N ILE A 70 -2.45 -4.38 -9.10
CA ILE A 70 -2.73 -4.46 -10.53
C ILE A 70 -3.52 -5.73 -10.76
N GLU A 71 -4.79 -5.54 -11.10
CA GLU A 71 -5.70 -6.61 -11.47
C GLU A 71 -5.94 -6.58 -12.98
N TYR A 72 -6.60 -7.63 -13.49
CA TYR A 72 -7.02 -7.65 -14.89
C TYR A 72 -7.98 -6.49 -15.21
N SER A 73 -8.86 -6.13 -14.28
CA SER A 73 -9.88 -5.09 -14.44
C SER A 73 -9.42 -3.67 -14.14
N GLY A 74 -8.20 -3.45 -13.64
CA GLY A 74 -7.76 -2.10 -13.30
C GLY A 74 -6.46 -2.05 -12.51
N ALA A 75 -6.04 -0.84 -12.16
CA ALA A 75 -4.89 -0.61 -11.28
C ALA A 75 -5.31 0.33 -10.15
N SER A 76 -4.88 0.03 -8.93
CA SER A 76 -5.14 0.85 -7.75
C SER A 76 -3.90 0.98 -6.89
N ILE A 77 -3.83 2.06 -6.11
CA ILE A 77 -2.82 2.22 -5.06
C ILE A 77 -3.49 1.83 -3.75
N LYS A 78 -2.91 0.86 -3.06
CA LYS A 78 -3.33 0.40 -1.74
C LYS A 78 -2.21 0.68 -0.74
N PHE A 79 -2.55 0.66 0.55
CA PHE A 79 -1.59 0.89 1.63
C PHE A 79 -1.51 -0.36 2.50
N GLU A 80 -0.28 -0.73 2.86
CA GLU A 80 0.03 -1.74 3.86
C GLU A 80 0.74 -1.11 5.05
N TYR A 81 0.37 -1.55 6.24
CA TYR A 81 0.91 -1.06 7.51
C TYR A 81 1.69 -2.20 8.17
N ILE A 82 3.02 -2.09 8.14
CA ILE A 82 3.92 -3.16 8.59
C ILE A 82 4.49 -2.79 9.94
N ASN A 83 4.22 -3.62 10.94
CA ASN A 83 4.76 -3.49 12.29
C ASN A 83 5.14 -4.86 12.87
N SER A 84 5.49 -4.89 14.16
CA SER A 84 5.93 -6.11 14.85
C SER A 84 4.92 -7.24 14.89
N GLU A 85 3.63 -6.97 14.66
CA GLU A 85 2.55 -7.96 14.69
C GLU A 85 2.12 -8.43 13.28
N THR A 86 2.62 -7.79 12.22
CA THR A 86 2.34 -8.16 10.84
C THR A 86 2.96 -9.53 10.53
N LYS A 87 2.13 -10.51 10.13
CA LYS A 87 2.57 -11.89 9.83
C LYS A 87 2.55 -12.26 8.36
N ASP A 88 1.62 -11.68 7.60
CA ASP A 88 1.31 -12.08 6.24
C ASP A 88 1.83 -11.06 5.20
N SER A 89 2.79 -10.21 5.59
CA SER A 89 3.39 -9.21 4.70
C SER A 89 4.82 -8.89 5.09
N GLU A 90 5.69 -8.74 4.10
CA GLU A 90 7.10 -8.38 4.27
C GLU A 90 7.59 -7.50 3.11
N ILE A 91 8.66 -6.73 3.33
CA ILE A 91 9.29 -5.89 2.31
C ILE A 91 10.73 -6.28 2.06
N CYS A 92 11.17 -6.14 0.82
CA CYS A 92 12.57 -6.25 0.43
C CYS A 92 12.95 -5.16 -0.60
N PRO A 93 14.25 -4.89 -0.80
CA PRO A 93 14.70 -3.97 -1.82
C PRO A 93 14.19 -4.37 -3.21
N VAL A 94 13.82 -3.38 -4.01
CA VAL A 94 13.46 -3.61 -5.42
C VAL A 94 14.73 -3.78 -6.26
N ASN A 95 14.70 -4.72 -7.22
CA ASN A 95 15.72 -4.83 -8.27
C ASN A 95 15.21 -4.19 -9.57
N GLU A 96 16.12 -3.78 -10.46
CA GLU A 96 15.74 -3.13 -11.73
C GLU A 96 14.84 -4.00 -12.62
N TRP A 97 14.97 -5.32 -12.53
CA TRP A 97 14.17 -6.29 -13.29
C TRP A 97 12.76 -6.51 -12.73
N ASP A 98 12.43 -5.90 -11.59
CA ASP A 98 11.16 -6.12 -10.88
C ASP A 98 10.02 -5.22 -11.38
N ILE A 99 10.26 -4.37 -12.39
CA ILE A 99 9.29 -3.42 -12.91
C ILE A 99 8.71 -3.91 -14.24
N PRO A 100 7.60 -4.67 -14.24
CA PRO A 100 7.02 -5.24 -15.46
C PRO A 100 6.14 -4.27 -16.27
N PHE A 101 5.87 -3.07 -15.75
CA PHE A 101 4.95 -2.12 -16.38
C PHE A 101 5.60 -0.75 -16.52
N SER A 102 5.31 -0.06 -17.63
CA SER A 102 5.67 1.34 -17.77
C SER A 102 4.74 2.23 -16.95
N LYS A 103 5.21 3.46 -16.67
CA LYS A 103 4.37 4.52 -16.08
C LYS A 103 3.09 4.74 -16.89
N GLN A 104 3.18 4.70 -18.22
CA GLN A 104 2.04 4.93 -19.11
C GLN A 104 0.99 3.83 -18.97
N ASP A 105 1.41 2.57 -18.90
CA ASP A 105 0.50 1.42 -18.73
C ASP A 105 -0.35 1.55 -17.46
N ILE A 106 0.27 1.99 -16.36
CA ILE A 106 -0.43 2.19 -15.08
C ILE A 106 -1.42 3.36 -15.17
N LEU A 107 -0.99 4.49 -15.76
CA LEU A 107 -1.84 5.66 -15.93
C LEU A 107 -3.05 5.37 -16.83
N ASP A 108 -2.87 4.63 -17.91
CA ASP A 108 -3.96 4.27 -18.83
C ASP A 108 -5.01 3.39 -18.14
N ARG A 109 -4.59 2.46 -17.28
CA ARG A 109 -5.52 1.65 -16.46
C ARG A 109 -6.30 2.50 -15.46
N ILE A 110 -5.63 3.43 -14.77
CA ILE A 110 -6.28 4.34 -13.83
C ILE A 110 -7.29 5.23 -14.57
N ASN A 111 -6.91 5.78 -15.73
CA ASN A 111 -7.79 6.61 -16.54
C ASN A 111 -9.02 5.84 -17.03
N THR A 112 -8.84 4.57 -17.43
CA THR A 112 -9.94 3.69 -17.83
C THR A 112 -10.95 3.50 -16.68
N GLU A 113 -10.47 3.24 -15.47
CA GLU A 113 -11.33 3.11 -14.28
C GLU A 113 -12.04 4.43 -13.92
N ILE A 114 -11.36 5.59 -14.08
CA ILE A 114 -11.97 6.91 -13.90
C ILE A 114 -13.14 7.10 -14.87
N GLU A 115 -12.95 6.82 -16.15
CA GLU A 115 -14.01 7.00 -17.16
C GLU A 115 -15.18 6.06 -16.93
N LYS A 116 -14.92 4.81 -16.55
CA LYS A 116 -15.96 3.85 -16.16
C LYS A 116 -16.80 4.37 -14.99
N LYS A 117 -16.16 4.92 -13.95
CA LYS A 117 -16.88 5.49 -12.79
C LYS A 117 -17.66 6.76 -13.11
N LYS A 118 -17.16 7.60 -14.02
CA LYS A 118 -17.93 8.75 -14.53
C LYS A 118 -19.19 8.29 -15.26
N GLU A 119 -19.10 7.26 -16.09
CA GLU A 119 -20.26 6.75 -16.84
C GLU A 119 -21.29 6.08 -15.91
N GLU A 120 -20.84 5.29 -14.93
CA GLU A 120 -21.70 4.76 -13.86
C GLU A 120 -22.45 5.90 -13.14
N THR A 121 -21.76 7.00 -12.83
CA THR A 121 -22.35 8.18 -12.19
C THR A 121 -23.41 8.84 -13.08
N ARG A 122 -23.11 9.09 -14.36
CA ARG A 122 -24.07 9.65 -15.33
C ARG A 122 -25.32 8.79 -15.46
N SER A 123 -25.15 7.46 -15.46
CA SER A 123 -26.26 6.51 -15.50
C SER A 123 -27.14 6.62 -14.25
N LEU A 124 -26.53 6.70 -13.06
CA LEU A 124 -27.26 6.87 -11.79
C LEU A 124 -27.97 8.22 -11.71
N GLU A 125 -27.35 9.30 -12.18
CA GLU A 125 -27.98 10.61 -12.27
C GLU A 125 -29.20 10.62 -13.20
N SER A 126 -29.10 9.94 -14.34
CA SER A 126 -30.22 9.79 -15.29
C SER A 126 -31.37 8.99 -14.65
N LYS A 127 -31.05 7.90 -13.94
CA LYS A 127 -32.05 7.12 -13.18
C LYS A 127 -32.70 7.94 -12.06
N ARG A 128 -31.91 8.72 -11.32
CA ARG A 128 -32.42 9.63 -10.28
C ARG A 128 -33.38 10.67 -10.87
N LYS A 129 -33.01 11.28 -11.99
CA LYS A 129 -33.87 12.24 -12.70
C LYS A 129 -35.19 11.60 -13.14
N CYS A 130 -35.11 10.43 -13.79
CA CYS A 130 -36.30 9.68 -14.20
C CYS A 130 -37.20 9.35 -13.01
N PHE A 131 -36.62 8.93 -11.88
CA PHE A 131 -37.38 8.69 -10.66
C PHE A 131 -38.11 9.95 -10.17
N ILE A 132 -37.44 11.08 -10.07
CA ILE A 132 -38.05 12.34 -9.62
C ILE A 132 -39.20 12.76 -10.56
N GLU A 133 -38.97 12.74 -11.87
CA GLU A 133 -39.94 13.23 -12.87
C GLU A 133 -41.17 12.31 -13.01
N MET A 134 -40.95 11.00 -12.97
CA MET A 134 -42.00 10.01 -13.28
C MET A 134 -42.63 9.42 -12.01
N PHE A 135 -41.80 9.09 -11.02
CA PHE A 135 -42.24 8.42 -9.80
C PHE A 135 -42.42 9.37 -8.62
N GLY A 136 -41.76 10.54 -8.61
CA GLY A 136 -41.83 11.51 -7.51
C GLY A 136 -43.27 11.94 -7.19
N LYS A 137 -44.11 12.12 -8.21
CA LYS A 137 -45.53 12.50 -8.06
C LYS A 137 -46.36 11.53 -7.21
N TYR A 138 -45.98 10.25 -7.17
CA TYR A 138 -46.67 9.25 -6.33
C TYR A 138 -46.45 9.49 -4.84
N PHE A 139 -45.42 10.25 -4.46
CA PHE A 139 -45.06 10.51 -3.07
C PHE A 139 -45.53 11.88 -2.57
N GLU A 140 -46.05 12.77 -3.43
CA GLU A 140 -46.51 14.11 -3.06
C GLU A 140 -47.82 14.12 -2.24
N ASN A 141 -48.60 13.02 -2.25
CA ASN A 141 -49.89 12.90 -1.57
C ASN A 141 -49.91 11.83 -0.46
N LYS A 142 -48.74 11.44 0.06
CA LYS A 142 -48.59 10.59 1.25
C LYS A 142 -48.01 11.40 2.40
#